data_AF-A0A2E3Q8V3-F1
#
_entry.id   AF-A0A2E3Q8V3-F1
#
_cell.length_a   1.000
_cell.length_b   1.000
_cell.length_c   1.000
_cell.angle_alpha   90.00
_cell.angle_beta   90.00
_cell.angle_gamma   90.00
#
_symmetry.space_group_name_H-M   'P 1'
#
loop_
_entity.id
_entity.type
_entity.pdbx_description
1 polymer ?
#
loop_
_entity_poly.entity_id
_entity_poly.type
_entity_poly.pdbx_seq_one_letter_code
_entity_poly.pdbx_strand_id
1 'polypeptide(L)'
;MAGANAREPGFSIGIEEEFWLVDRETRDLAKDPPAEFLKDAKAKLGDQVSSEFMRCQVETGSKVCNSALEAREQLIEMRSTLSEVAAKYDMALLAASTHPFAQWDDQKHTDGERYNTIARDLRTVVDRLLICGMHVHIGIEDDDLRIELMAQASYFLPHLLALTTSSPFWRGRETGLQTFRLSVFDNLPRTGLPEVFGSWAEYRRHVDMLINAGVIEDGTKLWWDLRPSDRWPTLEMRIADVCTDLEDAVCVASITRCLMRMLYRLRRNNQRWRIYANMLVRENRWRACRYGSDPGEKAGLIDFGRGEIVPYADLLEEILELIRPDAEFFGCVDEVEHARTIIKRGTSARRQREIYDAAIELGASPKDALVAVADVLIERTDPHARSDT
;
A
#
# COMPACT_ATOMS: atom_id res chain seq x y z
N MET A 1 30.53 -7.94 29.35
CA MET A 1 29.57 -9.05 29.13
C MET A 1 29.17 -8.99 27.68
N ALA A 2 29.52 -10.02 26.90
CA ALA A 2 29.21 -10.09 25.48
C ALA A 2 27.68 -10.13 25.33
N GLY A 3 27.11 -9.08 24.75
CA GLY A 3 25.67 -9.04 24.43
C GLY A 3 25.33 -10.23 23.53
N ALA A 4 24.21 -10.88 23.82
CA ALA A 4 23.67 -11.95 23.00
C ALA A 4 23.78 -11.54 21.52
N ASN A 5 24.38 -12.40 20.69
CA ASN A 5 24.45 -12.20 19.24
C ASN A 5 23.00 -12.00 18.74
N ALA A 6 22.59 -10.75 18.53
CA ALA A 6 21.35 -10.45 17.84
C ALA A 6 21.49 -11.08 16.45
N ARG A 7 20.74 -12.17 16.24
CA ARG A 7 20.73 -12.91 14.99
C ARG A 7 20.36 -11.94 13.87
N GLU A 8 21.04 -12.05 12.73
CA GLU A 8 20.67 -11.28 11.55
C GLU A 8 19.19 -11.57 11.20
N PRO A 9 18.36 -10.54 10.99
CA PRO A 9 16.95 -10.73 10.65
C PRO A 9 16.78 -11.54 9.36
N GLY A 10 15.65 -12.26 9.25
CA GLY A 10 15.33 -12.99 8.04
C GLY A 10 15.06 -12.10 6.82
N PHE A 11 14.51 -10.90 7.03
CA PHE A 11 14.04 -9.98 5.98
C PHE A 11 13.10 -10.64 4.96
N SER A 12 12.32 -11.64 5.39
CA SER A 12 11.28 -12.26 4.60
C SER A 12 10.19 -11.25 4.24
N ILE A 13 9.50 -11.47 3.13
CA ILE A 13 8.45 -10.58 2.61
C ILE A 13 7.09 -11.25 2.82
N GLY A 14 6.11 -10.49 3.30
CA GLY A 14 4.70 -10.77 3.12
C GLY A 14 4.04 -9.58 2.40
N ILE A 15 3.15 -9.82 1.45
CA ILE A 15 2.43 -8.78 0.72
C ILE A 15 0.94 -9.01 0.88
N GLU A 16 0.23 -7.98 1.34
CA GLU A 16 -1.23 -7.93 1.36
C GLU A 16 -1.71 -6.95 0.29
N GLU A 17 -2.67 -7.36 -0.53
CA GLU A 17 -3.31 -6.51 -1.54
C GLU A 17 -4.83 -6.53 -1.39
N GLU A 18 -5.42 -5.33 -1.34
CA GLU A 18 -6.87 -5.14 -1.33
C GLU A 18 -7.36 -4.78 -2.73
N PHE A 19 -8.46 -5.41 -3.16
CA PHE A 19 -9.06 -5.20 -4.49
C PHE A 19 -10.55 -4.87 -4.40
N TRP A 20 -11.03 -4.14 -5.40
CA TRP A 20 -12.45 -3.96 -5.64
C TRP A 20 -13.04 -5.11 -6.45
N LEU A 21 -14.21 -5.59 -6.03
CA LEU A 21 -15.10 -6.40 -6.84
C LEU A 21 -16.02 -5.46 -7.62
N VAL A 22 -15.95 -5.50 -8.94
CA VAL A 22 -16.75 -4.67 -9.85
C VAL A 22 -17.63 -5.53 -10.74
N ASP A 23 -18.82 -5.03 -11.02
CA ASP A 23 -19.75 -5.64 -11.97
C ASP A 23 -19.27 -5.41 -13.41
N ARG A 24 -19.19 -6.46 -14.22
CA ARG A 24 -18.62 -6.37 -15.58
C ARG A 24 -19.46 -5.57 -16.55
N GLU A 25 -20.77 -5.42 -16.32
CA GLU A 25 -21.66 -4.67 -17.21
C GLU A 25 -21.54 -3.17 -16.92
N THR A 26 -21.69 -2.80 -15.66
CA THR A 26 -21.77 -1.40 -15.20
C THR A 26 -20.42 -0.78 -14.87
N ARG A 27 -19.40 -1.60 -14.61
CA ARG A 27 -18.07 -1.21 -14.10
C ARG A 27 -18.12 -0.54 -12.73
N ASP A 28 -19.28 -0.54 -12.07
CA ASP A 28 -19.42 -0.03 -10.71
C ASP A 28 -19.11 -1.13 -9.70
N LEU A 29 -18.96 -0.75 -8.43
CA LEU A 29 -18.75 -1.72 -7.34
C LEU A 29 -19.91 -2.71 -7.27
N ALA A 30 -19.57 -3.99 -7.12
CA ALA A 30 -20.54 -5.03 -6.84
C ALA A 30 -21.15 -4.77 -5.45
N LYS A 31 -22.35 -4.17 -5.39
CA LYS A 31 -23.00 -3.72 -4.14
C LYS A 31 -23.27 -4.86 -3.14
N ASP A 32 -23.50 -6.06 -3.65
CA ASP A 32 -23.86 -7.24 -2.85
C ASP A 32 -23.28 -8.50 -3.51
N PRO A 33 -21.94 -8.71 -3.41
CA PRO A 33 -21.33 -9.87 -4.04
C PRO A 33 -21.83 -11.15 -3.36
N PRO A 34 -22.10 -12.22 -4.13
CA PRO A 34 -22.59 -13.48 -3.59
C PRO A 34 -21.64 -14.04 -2.52
N ALA A 35 -22.16 -14.55 -1.40
CA ALA A 35 -21.34 -15.18 -0.36
C ALA A 35 -20.51 -16.37 -0.91
N GLU A 36 -21.03 -17.01 -1.96
CA GLU A 36 -20.42 -18.14 -2.66
C GLU A 36 -19.11 -17.76 -3.36
N PHE A 37 -18.94 -16.49 -3.77
CA PHE A 37 -17.67 -16.00 -4.32
C PHE A 37 -16.52 -16.21 -3.32
N LEU A 38 -16.69 -15.75 -2.07
CA LEU A 38 -15.65 -15.85 -1.06
C LEU A 38 -15.41 -17.31 -0.67
N LYS A 39 -16.47 -18.13 -0.64
CA LYS A 39 -16.36 -19.56 -0.38
C LYS A 39 -15.52 -20.27 -1.44
N ASP A 40 -15.77 -19.98 -2.72
CA ASP A 40 -14.99 -20.54 -3.84
C ASP A 40 -13.56 -20.03 -3.87
N ALA A 41 -13.35 -18.75 -3.56
CA ALA A 41 -12.02 -18.16 -3.42
C ALA A 41 -11.24 -18.86 -2.29
N LYS A 42 -11.84 -19.03 -1.10
CA LYS A 42 -11.23 -19.76 0.03
C LYS A 42 -11.01 -21.23 -0.27
N ALA A 43 -11.86 -21.87 -1.06
CA ALA A 43 -11.65 -23.25 -1.48
C ALA A 43 -10.38 -23.43 -2.32
N LYS A 44 -9.97 -22.39 -3.08
CA LYS A 44 -8.73 -22.41 -3.88
C LYS A 44 -7.51 -21.85 -3.15
N LEU A 45 -7.66 -20.72 -2.45
CA LEU A 45 -6.56 -19.95 -1.85
C LEU A 45 -6.40 -20.15 -0.33
N GLY A 46 -7.35 -20.81 0.34
CA GLY A 46 -7.32 -21.04 1.78
C GLY A 46 -7.28 -19.74 2.57
N ASP A 47 -6.32 -19.64 3.48
CA ASP A 47 -6.13 -18.47 4.37
C ASP A 47 -5.47 -17.27 3.67
N GLN A 48 -5.05 -17.42 2.41
CA GLN A 48 -4.49 -16.32 1.62
C GLN A 48 -5.55 -15.37 1.07
N VAL A 49 -6.85 -15.64 1.29
CA VAL A 49 -7.95 -14.75 0.89
C VAL A 49 -8.92 -14.50 2.03
N SER A 50 -9.29 -13.23 2.15
CA SER A 50 -9.93 -12.63 3.29
C SER A 50 -11.06 -11.70 2.80
N SER A 51 -12.15 -11.62 3.57
CA SER A 51 -13.18 -10.59 3.34
C SER A 51 -12.77 -9.33 4.07
N GLU A 52 -12.96 -8.17 3.45
CA GLU A 52 -12.66 -6.91 4.09
C GLU A 52 -13.86 -6.19 4.72
N PHE A 53 -13.61 -5.02 5.30
CA PHE A 53 -14.61 -4.16 5.94
C PHE A 53 -15.86 -3.96 5.06
N MET A 54 -15.66 -3.70 3.77
CA MET A 54 -16.73 -3.54 2.78
C MET A 54 -16.93 -4.84 2.01
N ARG A 55 -18.19 -5.23 1.77
CA ARG A 55 -18.47 -6.49 1.06
C ARG A 55 -17.95 -6.51 -0.37
N CYS A 56 -17.84 -5.34 -1.01
CA CYS A 56 -17.28 -5.15 -2.34
C CYS A 56 -15.74 -5.15 -2.39
N GLN A 57 -15.07 -5.44 -1.28
CA GLN A 57 -13.62 -5.58 -1.19
C GLN A 57 -13.22 -7.01 -0.87
N VAL A 58 -12.07 -7.39 -1.42
CA VAL A 58 -11.42 -8.66 -1.13
C VAL A 58 -9.94 -8.41 -0.90
N GLU A 59 -9.40 -9.04 0.13
CA GLU A 59 -8.00 -8.95 0.50
C GLU A 59 -7.31 -10.28 0.20
N THR A 60 -6.11 -10.19 -0.36
CA THR A 60 -5.21 -11.33 -0.52
C THR A 60 -3.95 -11.11 0.29
N GLY A 61 -3.43 -12.17 0.91
CA GLY A 61 -2.19 -12.15 1.68
C GLY A 61 -1.25 -13.25 1.21
N SER A 62 -0.05 -12.89 0.79
CA SER A 62 0.95 -13.86 0.39
C SER A 62 1.38 -14.73 1.58
N LYS A 63 1.90 -15.92 1.29
CA LYS A 63 2.73 -16.63 2.26
C LYS A 63 4.01 -15.83 2.55
N VAL A 64 4.76 -16.27 3.57
CA VAL A 64 6.09 -15.72 3.87
C VAL A 64 7.05 -16.11 2.75
N CYS A 65 7.52 -15.11 2.00
CA CYS A 65 8.41 -15.27 0.86
C CYS A 65 9.85 -14.88 1.23
N ASN A 66 10.83 -15.60 0.70
CA ASN A 66 12.26 -15.34 0.95
C ASN A 66 12.95 -14.62 -0.22
N SER A 67 12.27 -14.49 -1.37
CA SER A 67 12.78 -13.81 -2.56
C SER A 67 11.72 -12.94 -3.23
N ALA A 68 12.14 -11.99 -4.06
CA ALA A 68 11.23 -11.19 -4.87
C ALA A 68 10.51 -12.05 -5.91
N LEU A 69 11.19 -13.06 -6.46
CA LEU A 69 10.62 -14.05 -7.37
C LEU A 69 9.47 -14.84 -6.73
N GLU A 70 9.68 -15.36 -5.51
CA GLU A 70 8.65 -16.11 -4.79
C GLU A 70 7.43 -15.21 -4.48
N ALA A 71 7.67 -13.96 -4.07
CA ALA A 71 6.60 -12.99 -3.86
C ALA A 71 5.82 -12.72 -5.16
N ARG A 72 6.53 -12.54 -6.28
CA ARG A 72 5.94 -12.35 -7.60
C ARG A 72 5.07 -13.54 -8.02
N GLU A 73 5.55 -14.77 -7.86
CA GLU A 73 4.80 -15.99 -8.17
C GLU A 73 3.54 -16.11 -7.32
N GLN A 74 3.63 -15.82 -6.01
CA GLN A 74 2.47 -15.80 -5.12
C GLN A 74 1.44 -14.75 -5.55
N LEU A 75 1.86 -13.53 -5.89
CA LEU A 75 0.94 -12.50 -6.37
C LEU A 75 0.26 -12.89 -7.68
N ILE A 76 0.98 -13.53 -8.62
CA ILE A 76 0.41 -14.04 -9.86
C ILE A 76 -0.66 -15.09 -9.55
N GLU A 77 -0.32 -16.10 -8.74
CA GLU A 77 -1.25 -17.16 -8.36
C GLU A 77 -2.53 -16.60 -7.71
N MET A 78 -2.38 -15.69 -6.75
CA MET A 78 -3.51 -15.09 -6.03
C MET A 78 -4.37 -14.23 -6.94
N ARG A 79 -3.79 -13.28 -7.70
CA ARG A 79 -4.54 -12.39 -8.59
C ARG A 79 -5.25 -13.19 -9.70
N SER A 80 -4.55 -14.11 -10.36
CA SER A 80 -5.12 -14.96 -11.41
C SER A 80 -6.28 -15.81 -10.89
N THR A 81 -6.07 -16.49 -9.76
CA THR A 81 -7.11 -17.34 -9.14
C THR A 81 -8.34 -16.52 -8.77
N LEU A 82 -8.13 -15.33 -8.20
CA LEU A 82 -9.22 -14.48 -7.75
C LEU A 82 -9.99 -13.87 -8.94
N SER A 83 -9.29 -13.46 -10.02
CA SER A 83 -9.89 -13.04 -11.28
C SER A 83 -10.74 -14.14 -11.92
N GLU A 84 -10.24 -15.38 -11.96
CA GLU A 84 -10.99 -16.54 -12.46
C GLU A 84 -12.26 -16.81 -11.65
N VAL A 85 -12.18 -16.71 -10.31
CA VAL A 85 -13.34 -16.92 -9.44
C VAL A 85 -14.33 -15.78 -9.63
N ALA A 86 -13.89 -14.52 -9.65
CA ALA A 86 -14.77 -13.36 -9.86
C ALA A 86 -15.53 -13.45 -11.19
N ALA A 87 -14.86 -13.90 -12.26
CA ALA A 87 -15.47 -14.07 -13.58
C ALA A 87 -16.66 -15.04 -13.59
N LYS A 88 -16.70 -16.05 -12.71
CA LYS A 88 -17.85 -16.99 -12.60
C LYS A 88 -19.13 -16.34 -12.09
N TYR A 89 -19.00 -15.17 -11.47
CA TYR A 89 -20.08 -14.42 -10.85
C TYR A 89 -20.34 -13.10 -11.60
N ASP A 90 -19.91 -12.99 -12.86
CA ASP A 90 -20.00 -11.79 -13.70
C ASP A 90 -19.32 -10.55 -13.09
N MET A 91 -18.34 -10.79 -12.21
CA MET A 91 -17.51 -9.76 -11.57
C MET A 91 -16.09 -9.74 -12.14
N ALA A 92 -15.39 -8.65 -11.91
CA ALA A 92 -13.96 -8.51 -12.16
C ALA A 92 -13.25 -7.88 -10.96
N LEU A 93 -11.92 -8.02 -10.92
CA LEU A 93 -11.08 -7.32 -9.96
C LEU A 93 -10.63 -5.98 -10.52
N LEU A 94 -10.57 -4.98 -9.66
CA LEU A 94 -10.02 -3.67 -9.98
C LEU A 94 -9.01 -3.24 -8.89
N ALA A 95 -7.75 -3.12 -9.27
CA ALA A 95 -6.64 -2.72 -8.42
C ALA A 95 -6.39 -1.20 -8.51
N ALA A 96 -7.04 -0.46 -7.63
CA ALA A 96 -6.83 0.97 -7.41
C ALA A 96 -7.26 1.35 -5.99
N SER A 97 -6.60 2.33 -5.39
CA SER A 97 -6.86 2.67 -4.00
C SER A 97 -8.20 3.37 -3.76
N THR A 98 -8.82 3.92 -4.81
CA THR A 98 -10.20 4.38 -4.82
C THR A 98 -10.86 3.93 -6.11
N HIS A 99 -12.15 3.60 -6.06
CA HIS A 99 -12.93 3.39 -7.27
C HIS A 99 -13.19 4.73 -7.98
N PRO A 100 -12.99 4.87 -9.31
CA PRO A 100 -13.02 6.18 -9.96
C PRO A 100 -14.35 6.93 -9.81
N PHE A 101 -15.48 6.22 -9.83
CA PHE A 101 -16.82 6.84 -9.85
C PHE A 101 -17.84 6.28 -8.86
N ALA A 102 -17.46 5.32 -8.02
CA ALA A 102 -18.42 4.69 -7.11
C ALA A 102 -18.96 5.70 -6.09
N GLN A 103 -20.24 5.53 -5.74
CA GLN A 103 -20.86 6.28 -4.65
C GLN A 103 -20.84 5.44 -3.37
N TRP A 104 -20.36 6.04 -2.28
CA TRP A 104 -20.17 5.36 -1.00
C TRP A 104 -21.46 5.16 -0.22
N ASP A 105 -22.42 6.07 -0.40
CA ASP A 105 -23.74 6.07 0.26
C ASP A 105 -24.56 4.79 -0.03
N ASP A 106 -24.20 4.05 -1.08
CA ASP A 106 -24.92 2.87 -1.58
C ASP A 106 -24.32 1.52 -1.12
N GLN A 107 -23.23 1.50 -0.36
CA GLN A 107 -22.45 0.28 -0.07
C GLN A 107 -22.81 -0.38 1.27
N LYS A 108 -22.76 -1.73 1.32
CA LYS A 108 -23.03 -2.54 2.52
C LYS A 108 -21.73 -2.96 3.22
N HIS A 109 -21.70 -2.82 4.55
CA HIS A 109 -20.63 -3.31 5.42
C HIS A 109 -20.69 -4.84 5.58
N THR A 110 -19.55 -5.47 5.84
CA THR A 110 -19.47 -6.91 6.13
C THR A 110 -19.98 -7.20 7.55
N ASP A 111 -20.91 -8.15 7.67
CA ASP A 111 -21.47 -8.56 8.97
C ASP A 111 -20.43 -9.34 9.80
N GLY A 112 -19.79 -8.66 10.76
CA GLY A 112 -18.87 -9.28 11.72
C GLY A 112 -18.72 -8.43 13.00
N GLU A 113 -18.59 -9.06 14.17
CA GLU A 113 -18.54 -8.35 15.47
C GLU A 113 -17.44 -7.28 15.52
N ARG A 114 -16.26 -7.54 14.94
CA ARG A 114 -15.15 -6.59 14.86
C ARG A 114 -15.53 -5.34 14.06
N TYR A 115 -16.15 -5.53 12.89
CA TYR A 115 -16.50 -4.45 11.97
C TYR A 115 -17.71 -3.64 12.46
N ASN A 116 -18.68 -4.31 13.08
CA ASN A 116 -19.83 -3.69 13.72
C ASN A 116 -19.43 -2.78 14.90
N THR A 117 -18.38 -3.14 15.62
CA THR A 117 -17.82 -2.30 16.70
C THR A 117 -17.11 -1.08 16.11
N ILE A 118 -16.29 -1.26 15.06
CA ILE A 118 -15.63 -0.14 14.35
C ILE A 118 -16.65 0.87 13.80
N ALA A 119 -17.72 0.40 13.14
CA ALA A 119 -18.78 1.27 12.61
C ALA A 119 -19.55 2.00 13.73
N ARG A 120 -19.79 1.34 14.86
CA ARG A 120 -20.44 1.96 16.03
C ARG A 120 -19.59 3.04 16.67
N ASP A 121 -18.28 2.82 16.80
CA ASP A 121 -17.37 3.71 17.51
C ASP A 121 -16.96 4.93 16.67
N LEU A 122 -16.75 4.73 15.37
CA LEU A 122 -16.21 5.77 14.47
C LEU A 122 -17.30 6.45 13.62
N ARG A 123 -18.53 5.90 13.61
CA ARG A 123 -19.72 6.50 12.99
C ARG A 123 -19.47 6.88 11.51
N THR A 124 -20.01 8.01 11.07
CA THR A 124 -19.99 8.48 9.67
C THR A 124 -18.59 8.60 9.05
N VAL A 125 -17.52 8.63 9.85
CA VAL A 125 -16.15 8.66 9.31
C VAL A 125 -15.78 7.33 8.66
N VAL A 126 -16.29 6.21 9.20
CA VAL A 126 -16.04 4.86 8.67
C VAL A 126 -16.82 4.57 7.39
N ASP A 127 -18.00 5.18 7.22
CA ASP A 127 -18.79 5.01 5.99
C ASP A 127 -18.05 5.52 4.74
N ARG A 128 -16.99 6.32 4.93
CA ARG A 128 -16.11 6.81 3.85
C ARG A 128 -14.95 5.88 3.53
N LEU A 129 -14.73 4.79 4.27
CA LEU A 129 -13.59 3.86 4.10
C LEU A 129 -13.74 2.94 2.88
N LEU A 130 -14.19 3.50 1.76
CA LEU A 130 -14.06 2.88 0.46
C LEU A 130 -12.67 3.15 -0.12
N ILE A 131 -11.67 2.54 0.52
CA ILE A 131 -10.30 2.60 0.06
C ILE A 131 -9.69 1.21 0.03
N CYS A 132 -8.73 1.01 -0.86
CA CYS A 132 -7.88 -0.19 -0.88
C CYS A 132 -6.42 0.21 -0.68
N GLY A 133 -5.61 -0.64 -0.06
CA GLY A 133 -4.18 -0.47 0.14
C GLY A 133 -3.36 -1.69 -0.23
N MET A 134 -2.05 -1.48 -0.29
CA MET A 134 -1.06 -2.56 -0.32
C MET A 134 -0.22 -2.48 0.96
N HIS A 135 -0.07 -3.61 1.66
CA HIS A 135 0.79 -3.69 2.83
C HIS A 135 1.97 -4.61 2.56
N VAL A 136 3.15 -4.22 3.07
CA VAL A 136 4.37 -5.01 2.94
C VAL A 136 4.93 -5.31 4.33
N HIS A 137 4.96 -6.59 4.68
CA HIS A 137 5.58 -7.10 5.88
C HIS A 137 7.03 -7.47 5.61
N ILE A 138 7.95 -6.95 6.42
CA ILE A 138 9.36 -7.36 6.42
C ILE A 138 9.68 -8.07 7.73
N GLY A 139 10.15 -9.32 7.65
CA GLY A 139 10.55 -10.16 8.77
C GLY A 139 11.73 -9.58 9.55
N ILE A 140 11.48 -9.18 10.80
CA ILE A 140 12.47 -8.65 11.74
C ILE A 140 12.13 -9.21 13.12
N GLU A 141 12.84 -10.25 13.52
CA GLU A 141 12.50 -11.07 14.68
C GLU A 141 12.81 -10.39 16.02
N ASP A 142 13.79 -9.48 16.04
CA ASP A 142 14.18 -8.75 17.25
C ASP A 142 13.27 -7.52 17.44
N ASP A 143 12.57 -7.48 18.57
CA ASP A 143 11.57 -6.47 18.90
C ASP A 143 12.16 -5.06 19.01
N ASP A 144 13.32 -4.90 19.65
CA ASP A 144 13.97 -3.60 19.80
C ASP A 144 14.50 -3.10 18.45
N LEU A 145 15.04 -4.01 17.62
CA LEU A 145 15.44 -3.70 16.26
C LEU A 145 14.24 -3.26 15.41
N ARG A 146 13.05 -3.88 15.56
CA ARG A 146 11.84 -3.42 14.86
C ARG A 146 11.52 -1.96 15.16
N ILE A 147 11.60 -1.55 16.42
CA ILE A 147 11.36 -0.15 16.83
C ILE A 147 12.46 0.78 16.29
N GLU A 148 13.73 0.36 16.38
CA GLU A 148 14.87 1.13 15.88
C GLU A 148 14.78 1.38 14.37
N LEU A 149 14.43 0.35 13.60
CA LEU A 149 14.28 0.44 12.14
C LEU A 149 13.03 1.22 11.76
N MET A 150 11.91 1.07 12.49
CA MET A 150 10.69 1.84 12.27
C MET A 150 10.94 3.35 12.33
N ALA A 151 11.64 3.82 13.36
CA ALA A 151 11.93 5.24 13.54
C ALA A 151 12.76 5.84 12.38
N GLN A 152 13.66 5.04 11.80
CA GLN A 152 14.49 5.44 10.66
C GLN A 152 13.73 5.34 9.33
N ALA A 153 12.97 4.26 9.15
CA ALA A 153 12.23 3.96 7.93
C ALA A 153 11.11 4.96 7.64
N SER A 154 10.57 5.64 8.67
CA SER A 154 9.57 6.71 8.50
C SER A 154 9.97 7.78 7.49
N TYR A 155 11.27 8.08 7.36
CA TYR A 155 11.78 9.02 6.36
C TYR A 155 11.47 8.59 4.91
N PHE A 156 11.52 7.29 4.63
CA PHE A 156 11.37 6.74 3.28
C PHE A 156 9.91 6.52 2.87
N LEU A 157 8.95 6.58 3.80
CA LEU A 157 7.54 6.30 3.52
C LEU A 157 6.95 7.20 2.42
N PRO A 158 7.17 8.53 2.40
CA PRO A 158 6.70 9.37 1.30
C PRO A 158 7.30 9.01 -0.05
N HIS A 159 8.54 8.49 -0.07
CA HIS A 159 9.17 8.05 -1.31
C HIS A 159 8.48 6.79 -1.85
N LEU A 160 8.15 5.82 -0.99
CA LEU A 160 7.42 4.62 -1.38
C LEU A 160 5.99 4.94 -1.82
N LEU A 161 5.34 5.91 -1.16
CA LEU A 161 4.03 6.41 -1.58
C LEU A 161 4.06 7.02 -2.99
N ALA A 162 5.07 7.82 -3.31
CA ALA A 162 5.18 8.47 -4.61
C ALA A 162 5.25 7.48 -5.80
N LEU A 163 5.73 6.24 -5.57
CA LEU A 163 5.76 5.16 -6.58
C LEU A 163 4.43 4.42 -6.75
N THR A 164 3.52 4.52 -5.78
CA THR A 164 2.34 3.63 -5.70
C THR A 164 1.02 4.32 -6.01
N THR A 165 1.02 5.65 -6.16
CA THR A 165 -0.22 6.44 -6.26
C THR A 165 -1.21 5.91 -7.31
N SER A 166 -2.45 5.65 -6.89
CA SER A 166 -3.49 5.02 -7.71
C SER A 166 -4.91 5.52 -7.46
N SER A 167 -5.07 6.66 -6.77
CA SER A 167 -6.39 7.20 -6.40
C SER A 167 -6.60 8.69 -6.75
N PRO A 168 -6.52 9.09 -8.04
CA PRO A 168 -6.72 10.48 -8.43
C PRO A 168 -8.19 10.91 -8.47
N PHE A 169 -9.11 9.95 -8.60
CA PHE A 169 -10.56 10.19 -8.69
C PHE A 169 -11.29 9.79 -7.41
N TRP A 170 -12.33 10.54 -7.07
CA TRP A 170 -13.24 10.24 -5.96
C TRP A 170 -14.67 10.66 -6.33
N ARG A 171 -15.61 9.71 -6.26
CA ARG A 171 -17.04 9.94 -6.58
C ARG A 171 -17.28 10.56 -7.97
N GLY A 172 -16.45 10.17 -8.93
CA GLY A 172 -16.56 10.59 -10.32
C GLY A 172 -16.00 12.00 -10.57
N ARG A 173 -15.14 12.48 -9.67
CA ARG A 173 -14.46 13.76 -9.81
C ARG A 173 -12.96 13.58 -9.65
N GLU A 174 -12.19 14.27 -10.48
CA GLU A 174 -10.77 14.41 -10.26
C GLU A 174 -10.53 15.23 -8.99
N THR A 175 -9.70 14.72 -8.09
CA THR A 175 -9.44 15.35 -6.79
C THR A 175 -8.32 16.38 -6.84
N GLY A 176 -7.50 16.33 -7.89
CA GLY A 176 -6.24 17.06 -7.98
C GLY A 176 -5.12 16.44 -7.12
N LEU A 177 -5.34 15.29 -6.47
CA LEU A 177 -4.32 14.50 -5.79
C LEU A 177 -3.92 13.30 -6.66
N GLN A 178 -2.74 12.73 -6.41
CA GLN A 178 -2.33 11.44 -6.97
C GLN A 178 -2.81 10.29 -6.09
N THR A 179 -2.85 10.48 -4.77
CA THR A 179 -3.54 9.58 -3.84
C THR A 179 -4.56 10.35 -3.00
N PHE A 180 -5.83 9.99 -3.17
CA PHE A 180 -6.92 10.45 -2.30
C PHE A 180 -7.15 9.49 -1.13
N ARG A 181 -6.68 8.24 -1.21
CA ARG A 181 -6.77 7.21 -0.17
C ARG A 181 -6.38 7.75 1.21
N LEU A 182 -5.21 8.37 1.31
CA LEU A 182 -4.71 8.86 2.60
C LEU A 182 -5.51 10.05 3.12
N SER A 183 -6.10 10.87 2.26
CA SER A 183 -6.99 11.97 2.69
C SER A 183 -8.30 11.45 3.30
N VAL A 184 -8.80 10.30 2.81
CA VAL A 184 -9.92 9.60 3.44
C VAL A 184 -9.48 9.04 4.79
N PHE A 185 -8.36 8.34 4.81
CA PHE A 185 -7.84 7.62 5.98
C PHE A 185 -7.47 8.55 7.14
N ASP A 186 -6.86 9.70 6.87
CA ASP A 186 -6.41 10.69 7.86
C ASP A 186 -7.55 11.29 8.71
N ASN A 187 -8.82 11.08 8.34
CA ASN A 187 -9.96 11.48 9.17
C ASN A 187 -10.19 10.54 10.37
N LEU A 188 -9.56 9.38 10.40
CA LEU A 188 -9.65 8.44 11.52
C LEU A 188 -8.61 8.79 12.61
N PRO A 189 -8.93 8.55 13.90
CA PRO A 189 -7.96 8.70 14.97
C PRO A 189 -6.81 7.69 14.83
N ARG A 190 -5.61 8.02 15.32
CA ARG A 190 -4.44 7.12 15.35
C ARG A 190 -3.94 6.68 13.96
N THR A 191 -4.04 7.58 12.98
CA THR A 191 -3.54 7.42 11.61
C THR A 191 -2.30 8.27 11.32
N GLY A 192 -1.62 7.94 10.23
CA GLY A 192 -0.45 8.68 9.73
C GLY A 192 0.87 8.10 10.22
N LEU A 193 1.91 8.93 10.31
CA LEU A 193 3.24 8.47 10.67
C LEU A 193 3.30 7.87 12.09
N PRO A 194 4.13 6.83 12.31
CA PRO A 194 4.33 6.31 13.65
C PRO A 194 5.03 7.32 14.57
N GLU A 195 4.77 7.18 15.87
CA GLU A 195 5.55 7.87 16.89
C GLU A 195 6.94 7.24 17.03
N VAL A 196 7.88 8.02 17.55
CA VAL A 196 9.26 7.57 17.77
C VAL A 196 9.40 7.07 19.21
N PHE A 197 9.81 5.81 19.36
CA PHE A 197 10.08 5.17 20.65
C PHE A 197 11.55 4.77 20.76
N GLY A 198 12.10 4.79 21.97
CA GLY A 198 13.49 4.39 22.23
C GLY A 198 13.69 2.88 22.45
N SER A 199 12.61 2.11 22.64
CA SER A 199 12.66 0.65 22.85
C SER A 199 11.30 0.00 22.62
N TRP A 200 11.30 -1.33 22.44
CA TRP A 200 10.07 -2.12 22.42
C TRP A 200 9.24 -1.96 23.69
N ALA A 201 9.89 -1.92 24.86
CA ALA A 201 9.21 -1.75 26.13
C ALA A 201 8.48 -0.39 26.22
N GLU A 202 9.04 0.66 25.64
CA GLU A 202 8.38 1.97 25.58
C GLU A 202 7.18 1.97 24.66
N TYR A 203 7.31 1.37 23.46
CA TYR A 203 6.20 1.16 22.55
C TYR A 203 5.07 0.36 23.21
N ARG A 204 5.39 -0.79 23.84
CA ARG A 204 4.40 -1.63 24.53
C ARG A 204 3.68 -0.88 25.64
N ARG A 205 4.39 -0.10 26.48
CA ARG A 205 3.74 0.73 27.50
C ARG A 205 2.74 1.72 26.89
N HIS A 206 3.06 2.30 25.74
CA HIS A 206 2.16 3.22 25.04
C HIS A 206 0.91 2.51 24.52
N VAL A 207 1.05 1.33 23.91
CA VAL A 207 -0.08 0.51 23.44
C VAL A 207 -0.93 0.01 24.61
N ASP A 208 -0.30 -0.55 25.64
CA ASP A 208 -0.97 -1.10 26.82
C ASP A 208 -1.75 -0.01 27.57
N MET A 209 -1.31 1.24 27.55
CA MET A 209 -2.08 2.36 28.10
C MET A 209 -3.41 2.56 27.37
N LEU A 210 -3.44 2.45 26.04
CA LEU A 210 -4.67 2.55 25.25
C LEU A 210 -5.59 1.34 25.45
N ILE A 211 -5.00 0.14 25.57
CA ILE A 211 -5.74 -1.09 25.85
C ILE A 211 -6.38 -1.03 27.24
N ASN A 212 -5.59 -0.69 28.28
CA ASN A 212 -6.07 -0.60 29.65
C ASN A 212 -7.13 0.49 29.84
N ALA A 213 -7.07 1.56 29.04
CA ALA A 213 -8.11 2.59 29.01
C ALA A 213 -9.39 2.14 28.27
N GLY A 214 -9.40 0.97 27.62
CA GLY A 214 -10.52 0.45 26.85
C GLY A 214 -10.76 1.18 25.52
N VAL A 215 -9.76 1.91 25.01
CA VAL A 215 -9.89 2.70 23.77
C VAL A 215 -9.64 1.85 22.53
N ILE A 216 -8.83 0.80 22.65
CA ILE A 216 -8.53 -0.20 21.61
C ILE A 216 -8.43 -1.59 22.23
N GLU A 217 -8.73 -2.63 21.46
CA GLU A 217 -8.63 -4.03 21.90
C GLU A 217 -7.19 -4.54 21.83
N ASP A 218 -6.44 -4.10 20.81
CA ASP A 218 -5.05 -4.45 20.56
C ASP A 218 -4.39 -3.35 19.68
N GLY A 219 -3.09 -3.50 19.39
CA GLY A 219 -2.33 -2.59 18.54
C GLY A 219 -2.71 -2.66 17.05
N THR A 220 -3.55 -3.61 16.61
CA THR A 220 -4.06 -3.63 15.23
C THR A 220 -4.96 -2.42 14.92
N LYS A 221 -5.43 -1.71 15.96
CA LYS A 221 -6.19 -0.45 15.88
C LYS A 221 -5.30 0.80 15.84
N LEU A 222 -3.98 0.63 15.75
CA LEU A 222 -3.05 1.67 15.31
C LEU A 222 -2.90 1.59 13.81
N TRP A 223 -3.43 2.61 13.13
CA TRP A 223 -3.49 2.68 11.67
C TRP A 223 -2.35 3.54 11.12
N TRP A 224 -1.14 3.26 11.59
CA TRP A 224 0.04 3.99 11.16
C TRP A 224 0.51 3.56 9.77
N ASP A 225 1.15 4.49 9.07
CA ASP A 225 1.78 4.30 7.76
C ASP A 225 2.89 3.22 7.78
N LEU A 226 3.44 2.95 8.96
CA LEU A 226 4.39 1.88 9.28
C LEU A 226 4.20 1.47 10.73
N ARG A 227 4.11 0.17 11.03
CA ARG A 227 3.95 -0.32 12.41
C ARG A 227 4.62 -1.67 12.65
N PRO A 228 4.96 -2.02 13.89
CA PRO A 228 5.24 -3.40 14.25
C PRO A 228 3.94 -4.20 14.16
N SER A 229 4.00 -5.38 13.54
CA SER A 229 2.84 -6.28 13.57
C SER A 229 2.70 -6.90 14.97
N ASP A 230 1.47 -6.90 15.48
CA ASP A 230 1.11 -7.60 16.72
C ASP A 230 1.04 -9.12 16.55
N ARG A 231 0.74 -9.58 15.32
CA ARG A 231 0.54 -11.01 15.02
C ARG A 231 1.82 -11.68 14.56
N TRP A 232 2.66 -10.93 13.85
CA TRP A 232 3.85 -11.46 13.18
C TRP A 232 5.11 -10.72 13.63
N PRO A 233 6.28 -11.38 13.65
CA PRO A 233 7.57 -10.74 13.96
C PRO A 233 8.05 -9.92 12.75
N THR A 234 7.26 -8.94 12.34
CA THR A 234 7.48 -8.13 11.13
C THR A 234 7.31 -6.65 11.44
N LEU A 235 7.91 -5.83 10.59
CA LEU A 235 7.53 -4.43 10.43
C LEU A 235 6.67 -4.30 9.16
N GLU A 236 5.52 -3.68 9.29
CA GLU A 236 4.44 -3.66 8.30
C GLU A 236 4.29 -2.24 7.75
N MET A 237 4.68 -2.04 6.49
CA MET A 237 4.44 -0.80 5.75
C MET A 237 3.01 -0.78 5.22
N ARG A 238 2.28 0.32 5.48
CA ARG A 238 0.85 0.46 5.12
C ARG A 238 0.52 1.74 4.36
N ILE A 239 1.52 2.57 4.08
CA ILE A 239 1.34 3.85 3.38
C ILE A 239 0.94 3.66 1.91
N ALA A 240 1.38 2.56 1.28
CA ALA A 240 1.26 2.37 -0.15
C ALA A 240 -0.19 2.30 -0.63
N ASP A 241 -0.42 2.97 -1.75
CA ASP A 241 -1.60 2.74 -2.58
C ASP A 241 -1.48 1.34 -3.25
N VAL A 242 -2.61 0.74 -3.62
CA VAL A 242 -2.61 -0.50 -4.42
C VAL A 242 -1.98 -0.25 -5.77
N CYS A 243 -1.03 -1.09 -6.14
CA CYS A 243 -0.42 -1.07 -7.46
C CYS A 243 -1.31 -1.80 -8.46
N THR A 244 -1.78 -1.10 -9.51
CA THR A 244 -2.55 -1.74 -10.58
C THR A 244 -1.73 -2.84 -11.26
N ASP A 245 -0.46 -2.54 -11.57
CA ASP A 245 0.45 -3.51 -12.18
C ASP A 245 1.19 -4.32 -11.11
N LEU A 246 1.19 -5.64 -11.26
CA LEU A 246 1.84 -6.54 -10.31
C LEU A 246 3.35 -6.30 -10.16
N GLU A 247 4.06 -6.03 -11.26
CA GLU A 247 5.50 -5.75 -11.22
C GLU A 247 5.84 -4.49 -10.40
N ASP A 248 4.91 -3.51 -10.37
CA ASP A 248 5.09 -2.32 -9.53
C ASP A 248 4.97 -2.67 -8.04
N ALA A 249 4.07 -3.60 -7.66
CA ALA A 249 3.94 -4.11 -6.30
C ALA A 249 5.22 -4.83 -5.84
N VAL A 250 5.75 -5.72 -6.69
CA VAL A 250 6.99 -6.47 -6.42
C VAL A 250 8.19 -5.53 -6.28
N CYS A 251 8.28 -4.51 -7.13
CA CYS A 251 9.30 -3.46 -7.04
C CYS A 251 9.26 -2.74 -5.69
N VAL A 252 8.09 -2.26 -5.27
CA VAL A 252 7.93 -1.53 -4.01
C VAL A 252 8.21 -2.41 -2.79
N ALA A 253 7.76 -3.68 -2.82
CA ALA A 253 8.09 -4.64 -1.78
C ALA A 253 9.60 -4.91 -1.70
N SER A 254 10.27 -5.02 -2.84
CA SER A 254 11.73 -5.22 -2.92
C SER A 254 12.50 -4.01 -2.41
N ILE A 255 12.10 -2.79 -2.78
CA ILE A 255 12.69 -1.55 -2.24
C ILE A 255 12.49 -1.48 -0.73
N THR A 256 11.29 -1.81 -0.23
CA THR A 256 11.00 -1.82 1.21
C THR A 256 11.92 -2.79 1.95
N ARG A 257 12.09 -4.01 1.42
CA ARG A 257 13.03 -5.00 1.98
C ARG A 257 14.48 -4.49 1.97
N CYS A 258 14.93 -3.94 0.86
CA CYS A 258 16.29 -3.41 0.71
C CYS A 258 16.56 -2.22 1.63
N LEU A 259 15.58 -1.32 1.84
CA LEU A 259 15.66 -0.23 2.80
C LEU A 259 15.82 -0.75 4.23
N MET A 260 15.03 -1.74 4.64
CA MET A 260 15.15 -2.33 5.98
C MET A 260 16.53 -2.95 6.22
N ARG A 261 17.06 -3.68 5.22
CA ARG A 261 18.41 -4.23 5.31
C ARG A 261 19.49 -3.15 5.29
N MET A 262 19.34 -2.12 4.46
CA MET A 262 20.26 -0.99 4.40
C MET A 262 20.36 -0.30 5.78
N LEU A 263 19.23 -0.05 6.43
CA LEU A 263 19.19 0.52 7.78
C LEU A 263 19.84 -0.40 8.82
N TYR A 264 19.61 -1.71 8.73
CA TYR A 264 20.32 -2.70 9.55
C TYR A 264 21.83 -2.70 9.29
N ARG A 265 22.26 -2.59 8.03
CA ARG A 265 23.67 -2.51 7.62
C ARG A 265 24.34 -1.25 8.20
N LEU A 266 23.66 -0.10 8.18
CA LEU A 266 24.13 1.11 8.86
C LEU A 266 24.35 0.86 10.35
N ARG A 267 23.36 0.24 11.03
CA ARG A 267 23.46 -0.12 12.45
C ARG A 267 24.66 -1.02 12.73
N ARG A 268 24.91 -2.02 11.89
CA ARG A 268 26.08 -2.92 12.00
C ARG A 268 27.42 -2.17 11.90
N ASN A 269 27.44 -1.02 11.24
CA ASN A 269 28.58 -0.13 11.12
C ASN A 269 28.60 0.98 12.18
N ASN A 270 27.80 0.88 13.25
CA ASN A 270 27.61 1.91 14.27
C ASN A 270 27.14 3.26 13.70
N GLN A 271 26.39 3.22 12.60
CA GLN A 271 25.73 4.36 11.98
C GLN A 271 24.21 4.22 12.13
N ARG A 272 23.49 5.32 11.96
CA ARG A 272 22.03 5.32 11.87
C ARG A 272 21.58 6.35 10.87
N TRP A 273 20.48 6.10 10.19
CA TRP A 273 19.80 7.14 9.43
C TRP A 273 19.29 8.22 10.37
N ARG A 274 19.26 9.46 9.88
CA ARG A 274 18.81 10.59 10.68
C ARG A 274 17.30 10.50 10.90
N ILE A 275 16.88 10.60 12.16
CA ILE A 275 15.47 10.73 12.53
C ILE A 275 15.09 12.21 12.40
N TYR A 276 14.11 12.49 11.55
CA TYR A 276 13.55 13.82 11.35
C TYR A 276 12.28 14.00 12.17
N ALA A 277 11.94 15.26 12.46
CA ALA A 277 10.66 15.56 13.10
C ALA A 277 9.49 15.12 12.20
N ASN A 278 8.47 14.50 12.79
CA ASN A 278 7.28 14.04 12.06
C ASN A 278 6.60 15.15 11.23
N MET A 279 6.74 16.43 11.62
CA MET A 279 6.24 17.56 10.82
C MET A 279 6.87 17.61 9.42
N LEU A 280 8.19 17.43 9.30
CA LEU A 280 8.89 17.45 8.01
C LEU A 280 8.51 16.25 7.15
N VAL A 281 8.47 15.05 7.75
CA VAL A 281 8.08 13.84 7.04
C VAL A 281 6.61 13.92 6.60
N ARG A 282 5.73 14.51 7.40
CA ARG A 282 4.33 14.80 7.03
C ARG A 282 4.22 15.75 5.83
N GLU A 283 5.10 16.75 5.73
CA GLU A 283 5.14 17.61 4.55
C GLU A 283 5.50 16.80 3.30
N ASN A 284 6.53 15.96 3.34
CA ASN A 284 6.86 15.08 2.22
C ASN A 284 5.73 14.08 1.92
N ARG A 285 5.04 13.55 2.95
CA ARG A 285 3.86 12.70 2.78
C ARG A 285 2.77 13.44 2.00
N TRP A 286 2.45 14.68 2.38
CA TRP A 286 1.49 15.52 1.65
C TRP A 286 1.93 15.79 0.21
N ARG A 287 3.21 16.09 -0.02
CA ARG A 287 3.75 16.30 -1.36
C ARG A 287 3.66 15.05 -2.23
N ALA A 288 3.95 13.87 -1.67
CA ALA A 288 3.74 12.60 -2.34
C ALA A 288 2.25 12.38 -2.65
N CYS A 289 1.32 12.75 -1.74
CA CYS A 289 -0.11 12.70 -2.04
C CYS A 289 -0.52 13.61 -3.20
N ARG A 290 -0.04 14.86 -3.21
CA ARG A 290 -0.46 15.88 -4.17
C ARG A 290 0.19 15.74 -5.54
N TYR A 291 1.48 15.40 -5.56
CA TYR A 291 2.30 15.43 -6.78
C TYR A 291 2.82 14.05 -7.19
N GLY A 292 2.85 13.07 -6.27
CA GLY A 292 3.35 11.73 -6.54
C GLY A 292 4.76 11.79 -7.12
N SER A 293 5.00 10.97 -8.14
CA SER A 293 6.23 10.96 -8.92
C SER A 293 6.16 11.80 -10.22
N ASP A 294 5.16 12.68 -10.36
CA ASP A 294 4.98 13.46 -11.58
C ASP A 294 6.08 14.50 -11.76
N PRO A 295 6.58 14.71 -12.99
CA PRO A 295 7.43 15.84 -13.28
C PRO A 295 6.61 17.14 -13.23
N GLY A 296 7.24 18.23 -12.82
CA GLY A 296 6.61 19.54 -12.84
C GLY A 296 7.33 20.55 -11.95
N GLU A 297 7.11 21.84 -12.20
CA GLU A 297 7.79 22.95 -11.54
C GLU A 297 7.64 22.93 -10.00
N LYS A 298 6.50 22.44 -9.50
CA LYS A 298 6.21 22.32 -8.06
C LYS A 298 6.26 20.89 -7.54
N ALA A 299 6.55 19.92 -8.41
CA ALA A 299 6.57 18.50 -8.07
C ALA A 299 7.90 18.07 -7.45
N GLY A 300 7.95 16.88 -6.87
CA GLY A 300 9.10 16.39 -6.11
C GLY A 300 8.94 16.48 -4.60
N LEU A 301 9.94 16.02 -3.86
CA LEU A 301 9.93 15.99 -2.40
C LEU A 301 11.02 16.92 -1.85
N ILE A 302 10.90 17.31 -0.59
CA ILE A 302 11.92 18.11 0.09
C ILE A 302 13.07 17.18 0.44
N ASP A 303 14.26 17.50 -0.04
CA ASP A 303 15.50 16.98 0.51
C ASP A 303 15.80 17.76 1.80
N PHE A 304 15.71 17.08 2.95
CA PHE A 304 15.93 17.74 4.24
C PHE A 304 17.40 18.07 4.54
N GLY A 305 18.35 17.48 3.82
CA GLY A 305 19.77 17.84 3.87
C GLY A 305 20.05 19.11 3.09
N ARG A 306 19.48 19.25 1.89
CA ARG A 306 19.62 20.44 1.02
C ARG A 306 18.70 21.59 1.42
N GLY A 307 17.55 21.29 2.02
CA GLY A 307 16.54 22.28 2.40
C GLY A 307 15.73 22.83 1.22
N GLU A 308 15.62 22.06 0.13
CA GLU A 308 14.92 22.46 -1.09
C GLU A 308 14.08 21.31 -1.67
N ILE A 309 13.17 21.66 -2.58
CA ILE A 309 12.40 20.67 -3.33
C ILE A 309 13.28 20.13 -4.46
N VAL A 310 13.43 18.81 -4.51
CA VAL A 310 14.18 18.09 -5.54
C VAL A 310 13.22 17.22 -6.35
N PRO A 311 13.38 17.15 -7.69
CA PRO A 311 12.60 16.24 -8.52
C PRO A 311 12.64 14.80 -7.98
N TYR A 312 11.49 14.13 -7.95
CA TYR A 312 11.42 12.80 -7.36
C TYR A 312 12.27 11.76 -8.09
N ALA A 313 12.46 11.90 -9.41
CA ALA A 313 13.34 11.03 -10.18
C ALA A 313 14.79 11.07 -9.66
N ASP A 314 15.31 12.24 -9.31
CA ASP A 314 16.68 12.39 -8.80
C ASP A 314 16.80 11.75 -7.41
N LEU A 315 15.82 12.00 -6.52
CA LEU A 315 15.75 11.39 -5.20
C LEU A 315 15.62 9.86 -5.26
N LEU A 316 14.92 9.34 -6.27
CA LEU A 316 14.81 7.90 -6.48
C LEU A 316 16.17 7.32 -6.87
N GLU A 317 16.92 7.95 -7.78
CA GLU A 317 18.26 7.47 -8.14
C GLU A 317 19.21 7.42 -6.94
N GLU A 318 19.15 8.43 -6.05
CA GLU A 318 19.91 8.42 -4.79
C GLU A 318 19.50 7.24 -3.88
N ILE A 319 18.21 6.95 -3.77
CA ILE A 319 17.72 5.78 -3.01
C ILE A 319 18.19 4.47 -3.65
N LEU A 320 18.12 4.35 -4.98
CA LEU A 320 18.56 3.16 -5.71
C LEU A 320 20.06 2.92 -5.53
N GLU A 321 20.87 3.97 -5.55
CA GLU A 321 22.31 3.91 -5.24
C GLU A 321 22.54 3.47 -3.79
N LEU A 322 21.82 4.06 -2.83
CA LEU A 322 21.95 3.77 -1.40
C LEU A 322 21.65 2.29 -1.07
N ILE A 323 20.65 1.71 -1.73
CA ILE A 323 20.21 0.33 -1.52
C ILE A 323 20.83 -0.68 -2.50
N ARG A 324 21.67 -0.25 -3.45
CA ARG A 324 22.31 -1.12 -4.45
C ARG A 324 22.98 -2.35 -3.82
N PRO A 325 23.81 -2.24 -2.76
CA PRO A 325 24.43 -3.41 -2.14
C PRO A 325 23.41 -4.39 -1.52
N ASP A 326 22.28 -3.89 -1.06
CA ASP A 326 21.22 -4.67 -0.45
C ASP A 326 20.40 -5.41 -1.53
N ALA A 327 20.15 -4.77 -2.67
CA ALA A 327 19.54 -5.39 -3.83
C ALA A 327 20.42 -6.50 -4.44
N GLU A 328 21.75 -6.31 -4.48
CA GLU A 328 22.70 -7.37 -4.89
C GLU A 328 22.67 -8.55 -3.91
N PHE A 329 22.67 -8.26 -2.61
CA PHE A 329 22.63 -9.29 -1.57
C PHE A 329 21.38 -10.17 -1.69
N PHE A 330 20.22 -9.58 -1.98
CA PHE A 330 18.98 -10.32 -2.15
C PHE A 330 18.74 -10.83 -3.58
N GLY A 331 19.63 -10.52 -4.53
CA GLY A 331 19.46 -10.87 -5.93
C GLY A 331 18.21 -10.25 -6.57
N CYS A 332 17.77 -9.08 -6.12
CA CYS A 332 16.56 -8.40 -6.61
C CYS A 332 16.87 -7.03 -7.26
N VAL A 333 17.92 -7.01 -8.08
CA VAL A 333 18.39 -5.80 -8.77
C VAL A 333 17.32 -5.31 -9.73
N ASP A 334 16.86 -6.21 -10.60
CA ASP A 334 15.95 -5.91 -11.69
C ASP A 334 14.59 -5.43 -11.15
N GLU A 335 14.09 -6.05 -10.07
CA GLU A 335 12.85 -5.65 -9.42
C GLU A 335 12.94 -4.26 -8.80
N VAL A 336 14.08 -3.91 -8.19
CA VAL A 336 14.29 -2.57 -7.62
C VAL A 336 14.45 -1.53 -8.73
N GLU A 337 15.17 -1.85 -9.80
CA GLU A 337 15.39 -0.95 -10.93
C GLU A 337 14.13 -0.74 -11.79
N HIS A 338 13.12 -1.61 -11.70
CA HIS A 338 11.79 -1.41 -12.28
C HIS A 338 11.13 -0.10 -11.81
N ALA A 339 11.56 0.48 -10.69
CA ALA A 339 11.13 1.82 -10.28
C ALA A 339 11.36 2.89 -11.36
N ARG A 340 12.42 2.77 -12.17
CA ARG A 340 12.67 3.66 -13.31
C ARG A 340 11.57 3.53 -14.38
N THR A 341 11.05 2.33 -14.59
CA THR A 341 9.89 2.08 -15.47
C THR A 341 8.65 2.78 -14.93
N ILE A 342 8.40 2.71 -13.61
CA ILE A 342 7.28 3.40 -12.96
C ILE A 342 7.37 4.91 -13.20
N ILE A 343 8.54 5.53 -12.98
CA ILE A 343 8.71 6.97 -13.21
C ILE A 343 8.47 7.36 -14.66
N LYS A 344 9.10 6.64 -15.59
CA LYS A 344 9.04 6.93 -17.02
C LYS A 344 7.61 6.83 -17.56
N ARG A 345 6.89 5.77 -17.18
CA ARG A 345 5.51 5.49 -17.60
C ARG A 345 4.48 6.31 -16.81
N GLY A 346 4.81 6.69 -15.58
CA GLY A 346 3.85 7.18 -14.60
C GLY A 346 3.21 6.05 -13.77
N THR A 347 2.79 6.41 -12.56
CA THR A 347 2.01 5.54 -11.67
C THR A 347 0.60 5.31 -12.23
N SER A 348 -0.21 4.51 -11.54
CA SER A 348 -1.61 4.31 -11.91
C SER A 348 -2.37 5.64 -11.96
N ALA A 349 -2.13 6.56 -11.01
CA ALA A 349 -2.83 7.84 -10.95
C ALA A 349 -2.61 8.73 -12.20
N ARG A 350 -1.39 8.78 -12.74
CA ARG A 350 -1.13 9.51 -14.00
C ARG A 350 -1.87 8.87 -15.16
N ARG A 351 -1.75 7.55 -15.31
CA ARG A 351 -2.38 6.82 -16.42
C ARG A 351 -3.90 6.92 -16.41
N GLN A 352 -4.52 6.84 -15.23
CA GLN A 352 -5.97 7.03 -15.11
C GLN A 352 -6.40 8.41 -15.61
N ARG A 353 -5.64 9.47 -15.30
CA ARG A 353 -5.91 10.82 -15.81
C ARG A 353 -5.68 10.92 -17.31
N GLU A 354 -4.58 10.37 -17.82
CA GLU A 354 -4.30 10.35 -19.27
C GLU A 354 -5.41 9.64 -20.08
N ILE A 355 -5.93 8.51 -19.57
CA ILE A 355 -7.05 7.79 -20.19
C ILE A 355 -8.33 8.62 -20.15
N TYR A 356 -8.62 9.23 -19.00
CA TYR A 356 -9.79 10.09 -18.83
C TYR A 356 -9.74 11.29 -19.80
N ASP A 357 -8.62 12.01 -19.82
CA ASP A 357 -8.42 13.20 -20.66
C ASP A 357 -8.50 12.84 -22.15
N ALA A 358 -7.87 11.74 -22.58
CA ALA A 358 -7.96 11.26 -23.95
C ALA A 358 -9.41 10.91 -24.36
N ALA A 359 -10.18 10.27 -23.47
CA ALA A 359 -11.58 9.98 -23.73
C ALA A 359 -12.43 11.25 -23.84
N ILE A 360 -12.18 12.25 -22.99
CA ILE A 360 -12.83 13.57 -23.05
C ILE A 360 -12.50 14.29 -24.35
N GLU A 361 -11.24 14.29 -24.78
CA GLU A 361 -10.80 14.88 -26.05
C GLU A 361 -11.46 14.24 -27.28
N LEU A 362 -11.76 12.93 -27.19
CA LEU A 362 -12.52 12.19 -28.20
C LEU A 362 -14.05 12.43 -28.13
N GLY A 363 -14.51 13.27 -27.21
CA GLY A 363 -15.92 13.66 -27.07
C GLY A 363 -16.76 12.74 -26.18
N ALA A 364 -16.14 11.86 -25.40
CA ALA A 364 -16.86 11.06 -24.41
C ALA A 364 -17.46 11.94 -23.31
N SER A 365 -18.56 11.49 -22.71
CA SER A 365 -19.06 12.14 -21.49
C SER A 365 -18.11 11.87 -20.31
N PRO A 366 -18.08 12.71 -19.26
CA PRO A 366 -17.28 12.44 -18.06
C PRO A 366 -17.53 11.06 -17.44
N LYS A 367 -18.77 10.57 -17.52
CA LYS A 367 -19.11 9.24 -17.02
C LYS A 367 -18.47 8.14 -17.88
N ASP A 368 -18.58 8.25 -19.19
CA ASP A 368 -18.02 7.24 -20.11
C ASP A 368 -16.48 7.23 -20.07
N ALA A 369 -15.86 8.39 -19.89
CA ALA A 369 -14.42 8.50 -19.66
C ALA A 369 -13.97 7.76 -18.37
N LEU A 370 -14.74 7.89 -17.29
CA LEU A 370 -14.47 7.17 -16.04
C LEU A 370 -14.72 5.65 -16.17
N VAL A 371 -15.68 5.23 -16.99
CA VAL A 371 -15.88 3.82 -17.34
C VAL A 371 -14.69 3.28 -18.12
N ALA A 372 -14.15 4.04 -19.09
CA ALA A 372 -12.95 3.66 -19.83
C ALA A 372 -11.72 3.52 -18.91
N VAL A 373 -11.59 4.39 -17.89
CA VAL A 373 -10.59 4.23 -16.84
C VAL A 373 -10.77 2.90 -16.10
N ALA A 374 -11.99 2.58 -15.68
CA ALA A 374 -12.28 1.33 -14.98
C ALA A 374 -11.99 0.09 -15.85
N ASP A 375 -12.33 0.11 -17.14
CA ASP A 375 -12.02 -0.98 -18.08
C ASP A 375 -10.51 -1.26 -18.14
N VAL A 376 -9.67 -0.22 -18.28
CA VAL A 376 -8.22 -0.40 -18.30
C VAL A 376 -7.69 -0.88 -16.95
N LEU A 377 -8.23 -0.40 -15.83
CA LEU A 377 -7.83 -0.89 -14.52
C LEU A 377 -8.16 -2.37 -14.34
N ILE A 378 -9.35 -2.82 -14.78
CA ILE A 378 -9.76 -4.23 -14.75
C ILE A 378 -8.80 -5.08 -15.60
N GLU A 379 -8.55 -4.67 -16.85
CA GLU A 379 -7.66 -5.37 -17.77
C GLU A 379 -6.26 -5.53 -17.17
N ARG A 380 -5.69 -4.45 -16.63
CA ARG A 380 -4.32 -4.47 -16.10
C ARG A 380 -4.17 -5.18 -14.76
N THR A 381 -5.27 -5.33 -14.01
CA THR A 381 -5.30 -6.06 -12.74
C THR A 381 -5.12 -7.56 -12.98
N ASP A 382 -5.66 -8.08 -14.08
CA ASP A 382 -5.57 -9.49 -14.45
C ASP A 382 -4.19 -9.82 -15.05
N PRO A 383 -3.38 -10.70 -14.42
CA PRO A 383 -2.09 -11.11 -14.96
C PRO A 383 -2.19 -11.79 -16.34
N HIS A 384 -3.34 -12.39 -16.69
CA HIS A 384 -3.51 -13.13 -17.95
C HIS A 384 -3.92 -12.25 -19.13
N ALA A 385 -4.46 -11.05 -18.90
CA ALA A 385 -4.87 -10.16 -19.98
C ALA A 385 -3.69 -9.62 -20.82
N ARG A 386 -2.45 -9.77 -20.33
CA ARG A 386 -1.22 -9.28 -20.98
C ARG A 386 -0.60 -10.23 -22.01
N SER A 387 -1.20 -11.39 -22.30
CA SER A 387 -0.60 -12.35 -23.24
C SER A 387 -0.73 -11.97 -24.72
N ASP A 388 -1.44 -10.89 -25.07
CA ASP A 388 -1.80 -10.55 -26.48
C ASP A 388 -1.41 -9.12 -26.93
N THR A 389 -0.31 -8.53 -26.43
CA THR A 389 0.25 -7.28 -27.00
C THR A 389 1.76 -7.28 -27.15
#